data_AF-A0A7W7LLE3-F1
#
_entry.id   AF-A0A7W7LLE3-F1
#
_cell.length_a   1.000
_cell.length_b   1.000
_cell.length_c   1.000
_cell.angle_alpha   90.00
_cell.angle_beta   90.00
_cell.angle_gamma   90.00
#
_symmetry.space_group_name_H-M   'P 1'
#
loop_
_entity.id
_entity.type
_entity.pdbx_description
1 polymer ?
#
loop_
_entity_poly.entity_id
_entity_poly.type
_entity_poly.pdbx_seq_one_letter_code
_entity_poly.pdbx_strand_id
1 'polypeptide(L)' 'MAWLHIRAPRGATPTATSKCLCGRDVSAIGQRNVLALIADHEAHRDLCPLRTTQEGRNAA' A
#
# COMPACT_ATOMS: atom_id res chain seq x y z
N MET A 1 0.14 10.56 -1.09
CA MET A 1 0.36 9.60 -2.21
C MET A 1 0.82 8.28 -1.62
N ALA A 2 0.26 7.16 -2.09
CA ALA A 2 0.62 5.81 -1.68
C ALA A 2 1.03 5.03 -2.93
N TRP A 3 2.14 4.29 -2.83
CA TRP A 3 2.70 3.49 -3.91
C TRP A 3 2.72 2.02 -3.52
N LEU A 4 2.31 1.17 -4.43
CA LEU A 4 2.40 -0.28 -4.32
C LEU A 4 3.30 -0.80 -5.44
N HIS A 5 4.37 -1.49 -5.07
CA HIS A 5 5.33 -2.06 -5.99
C HIS A 5 5.32 -3.59 -5.87
N ILE A 6 4.94 -4.31 -6.93
CA ILE A 6 4.87 -5.77 -6.95
C ILE A 6 5.89 -6.31 -7.95
N ARG A 7 6.74 -7.25 -7.52
CA ARG A 7 7.61 -8.05 -8.38
C ARG A 7 7.16 -9.50 -8.34
N ALA A 8 6.81 -10.05 -9.49
CA ALA A 8 6.50 -11.47 -9.65
C ALA A 8 7.30 -12.04 -10.82
N PRO A 9 8.58 -12.43 -10.61
CA PRO A 9 9.36 -13.10 -11.63
C PRO A 9 8.80 -14.50 -11.88
N ARG A 10 8.84 -14.96 -13.13
CA ARG A 10 8.28 -16.27 -13.50
C ARG A 10 9.07 -17.39 -12.80
N GLY A 11 8.40 -18.15 -11.93
CA GLY A 11 9.01 -19.25 -11.16
C GLY A 11 9.68 -18.83 -9.84
N ALA A 12 9.61 -17.56 -9.45
CA ALA A 12 10.16 -17.07 -8.18
C ALA A 12 9.05 -16.65 -7.22
N THR A 13 9.40 -16.57 -5.93
CA THR A 13 8.50 -16.07 -4.89
C THR A 13 8.16 -14.60 -5.16
N PRO A 14 6.87 -14.23 -5.30
CA PRO A 14 6.49 -12.85 -5.55
C PRO A 14 6.75 -12.00 -4.31
N THR A 15 7.13 -10.75 -4.52
CA THR A 15 7.39 -9.77 -3.46
C THR A 15 6.61 -8.51 -3.74
N ALA A 16 6.00 -7.93 -2.72
CA ALA A 16 5.33 -6.65 -2.81
C ALA A 16 5.84 -5.70 -1.73
N THR A 17 5.84 -4.41 -2.04
CA THR A 17 6.22 -3.36 -1.11
C THR A 17 5.21 -2.24 -1.23
N SER A 18 4.59 -1.88 -0.11
CA SER A 18 3.67 -0.76 -0.01
C SER A 18 4.34 0.37 0.75
N LYS A 19 4.43 1.54 0.11
CA LYS A 19 5.00 2.75 0.68
C LYS A 19 3.96 3.86 0.69
N CYS A 20 3.85 4.59 1.77
CA CYS A 20 2.98 5.77 1.87
C CYS A 20 3.72 6.93 2.53
N LEU A 21 3.43 8.14 2.07
CA LEU A 21 3.98 9.37 2.65
C LEU A 21 3.62 9.54 4.13
N CYS A 22 2.62 8.82 4.66
CA CYS A 22 2.25 8.88 6.07
C CYS A 22 3.24 8.14 6.99
N GLY A 23 4.32 7.59 6.44
CA GLY A 23 5.32 6.80 7.16
C GLY A 23 5.13 5.28 7.08
N ARG A 24 4.17 4.79 6.27
CA ARG A 24 4.00 3.35 6.04
C ARG A 24 5.06 2.85 5.08
N ASP A 25 5.88 1.89 5.51
CA ASP A 25 6.81 1.13 4.67
C ASP A 25 6.73 -0.34 5.08
N VAL A 26 6.04 -1.15 4.28
CA VAL A 26 5.83 -2.57 4.56
C VAL A 26 6.14 -3.40 3.34
N SER A 27 6.77 -4.56 3.55
CA SER A 27 7.12 -5.50 2.50
C SER A 27 6.55 -6.87 2.81
N ALA A 28 6.14 -7.59 1.76
CA ALA A 28 5.55 -8.91 1.84
C ALA A 28 6.21 -9.82 0.79
N ILE A 29 6.48 -11.06 1.17
CA ILE A 29 7.09 -12.08 0.31
C ILE A 29 6.17 -13.29 0.28
N GLY A 30 5.95 -13.86 -0.90
CA GLY A 30 5.08 -15.01 -1.12
C GLY A 30 3.67 -14.60 -1.53
N GLN A 31 3.02 -15.43 -2.35
CA GLN A 31 1.77 -15.07 -3.01
C GLN A 31 0.66 -14.69 -2.03
N ARG A 32 0.50 -15.45 -0.94
CA ARG A 32 -0.52 -15.16 0.09
C ARG A 32 -0.27 -13.82 0.78
N ASN A 33 0.98 -13.55 1.16
CA ASN A 33 1.34 -12.30 1.83
C ASN A 33 1.24 -11.10 0.89
N VAL A 34 1.58 -11.27 -0.39
CA VAL A 34 1.40 -10.23 -1.42
C VAL A 34 -0.08 -9.90 -1.60
N LEU A 35 -0.96 -10.90 -1.68
CA LEU A 35 -2.41 -10.67 -1.76
C LEU A 35 -2.95 -9.97 -0.50
N ALA A 36 -2.50 -10.39 0.69
CA ALA A 36 -2.85 -9.71 1.93
C ALA A 36 -2.35 -8.26 1.95
N LEU A 37 -1.13 -8.00 1.47
CA LEU A 37 -0.57 -6.66 1.40
C LEU A 37 -1.33 -5.75 0.42
N ILE A 38 -1.84 -6.31 -0.68
CA ILE A 38 -2.69 -5.57 -1.62
C ILE A 38 -3.97 -5.10 -0.92
N ALA A 39 -4.69 -6.01 -0.27
CA ALA A 39 -5.93 -5.67 0.44
C ALA A 39 -5.69 -4.67 1.57
N ASP A 40 -4.61 -4.86 2.33
CA ASP A 40 -4.17 -3.94 3.37
C ASP A 40 -3.79 -2.56 2.82
N HIS A 41 -3.15 -2.49 1.65
CA HIS A 41 -2.84 -1.22 0.98
C HIS A 41 -4.12 -0.47 0.58
N GLU A 42 -5.15 -1.17 0.10
CA GLU A 42 -6.44 -0.57 -0.25
C GLU A 42 -7.17 0.00 0.96
N ALA A 43 -7.26 -0.78 2.05
CA ALA A 43 -7.83 -0.32 3.31
C ALA A 43 -7.02 0.86 3.89
N HIS A 44 -5.70 0.78 3.83
CA HIS A 44 -4.83 1.86 4.28
C HIS A 44 -5.04 3.12 3.44
N ARG A 45 -5.21 3.02 2.13
CA ARG A 45 -5.43 4.17 1.26
C ARG A 45 -6.68 4.94 1.70
N ASP A 46 -7.76 4.27 2.06
CA ASP A 46 -9.00 4.89 2.55
C ASP A 46 -8.81 5.56 3.91
N LEU A 47 -8.18 4.86 4.85
CA LEU A 47 -7.94 5.33 6.21
C LEU A 47 -6.72 6.26 6.35
N CYS A 48 -6.00 6.53 5.26
CA CYS A 48 -4.71 7.22 5.34
C CYS A 48 -4.91 8.64 5.86
N PRO A 49 -4.27 9.03 6.98
CA PRO A 49 -4.40 10.37 7.56
C PRO A 49 -4.04 11.45 6.54
N LEU A 50 -3.04 11.23 5.69
CA LEU A 50 -2.66 12.19 4.64
C LEU A 50 -3.67 12.30 3.49
N ARG A 51 -4.53 11.29 3.28
CA ARG A 51 -5.60 11.36 2.29
C ARG A 51 -6.84 12.02 2.88
N THR A 52 -7.24 11.63 4.10
CA THR A 52 -8.38 12.28 4.78
C THR A 52 -8.09 13.75 5.12
N THR A 53 -6.86 14.13 5.47
CA THR A 53 -6.50 15.55 5.65
C THR A 53 -6.49 16.35 4.35
N GLN A 54 -6.29 15.69 3.20
CA GLN A 54 -6.44 16.33 1.89
C GLN A 54 -7.92 16.60 1.57
N GLU A 55 -8.82 15.63 1.84
CA GLU A 55 -10.27 15.80 1.63
C GLU A 55 -10.88 16.80 2.63
N GLY A 56 -10.37 16.87 3.87
CA GLY A 56 -10.78 17.86 4.88
C GLY A 56 -10.26 19.28 4.66
N ARG A 57 -9.25 19.48 3.80
CA ARG A 57 -8.72 20.81 3.45
C ARG A 57 -9.52 21.49 2.33
N ASN A 58 -10.52 20.82 1.74
CA ASN A 58 -11.44 21.44 0.78
C ASN A 58 -12.73 22.00 1.43
N ALA A 59 -12.78 22.11 2.76
CA ALA A 59 -13.76 22.97 3.43
C ALA A 59 -13.19 24.40 3.48
N ALA A 60 -13.43 25.14 2.39
CA ALA A 60 -13.19 26.58 2.28
C ALA A 60 -14.17 27.37 3.16
#